data_AF-A0A2R6LV32-F1
#
_entry.id   AF-A0A2R6LV32-F1
#
_cell.length_a   1.000
_cell.length_b   1.000
_cell.length_c   1.000
_cell.angle_alpha   90.00
_cell.angle_beta   90.00
_cell.angle_gamma   90.00
#
_symmetry.space_group_name_H-M   'P 1'
#
loop_
_entity.id
_entity.type
_entity.pdbx_description
1 polymer ?
#
loop_
_entity_poly.entity_id
_entity_poly.type
_entity_poly.pdbx_seq_one_letter_code
_entity_poly.pdbx_strand_id
1 'polypeptide(L)'
;DREWSLGKLANELGVSRRTVSKYEDGMNASVDVAAELEEMFDTPLASPVSVLEGAEEVRDDIEDPDEPEADPDDAHLITVLTRVGFEVHPTMRAPFEAVSEDEDAEKKVLTGHSEFNRTAEKRARIMSSVGHVTRTRSVYVVDRARQDSIEGTALVERDEVEHIDDAEELENLIRDRAELEV
;
A
#
# COMPACT_ATOMS: atom_id res chain seq x y z
N ASP A 1 30.46 10.51 -29.63
CA ASP A 1 29.28 9.67 -29.95
C ASP A 1 29.61 8.20 -29.75
N ARG A 2 28.87 7.49 -28.90
CA ARG A 2 28.92 6.02 -28.83
C ARG A 2 27.89 5.50 -29.83
N GLU A 3 28.32 4.78 -30.87
CA GLU A 3 27.40 4.11 -31.79
C GLU A 3 26.72 2.94 -31.06
N TRP A 4 25.52 3.17 -30.55
CA TRP A 4 24.66 2.13 -30.00
C TRP A 4 23.87 1.47 -31.12
N SER A 5 23.94 0.15 -31.21
CA SER A 5 23.03 -0.62 -32.06
C SER A 5 21.89 -1.18 -31.22
N LEU A 6 20.72 -1.40 -31.82
CA LEU A 6 19.58 -2.07 -31.17
C LEU A 6 19.96 -3.42 -30.55
N GLY A 7 20.91 -4.14 -31.16
CA GLY A 7 21.41 -5.40 -30.61
C GLY A 7 22.26 -5.23 -29.36
N LYS A 8 23.08 -4.18 -29.33
CA LYS A 8 23.90 -3.88 -28.17
C LYS A 8 23.01 -3.44 -27.00
N LEU A 9 22.07 -2.52 -27.25
CA LEU A 9 21.14 -2.04 -26.24
C LEU A 9 20.27 -3.17 -25.67
N ALA A 10 19.77 -4.05 -26.53
CA ALA A 10 19.01 -5.22 -26.11
C ALA A 10 19.81 -6.16 -25.19
N ASN A 11 21.11 -6.33 -25.46
CA ASN A 11 21.98 -7.19 -24.65
C ASN A 11 22.27 -6.60 -23.28
N GLU A 12 22.53 -5.30 -23.19
CA GLU A 12 22.76 -4.62 -21.90
C GLU A 12 21.49 -4.72 -21.03
N LEU A 13 20.32 -4.38 -21.59
CA LEU A 13 19.04 -4.38 -20.89
C LEU A 13 18.44 -5.78 -20.64
N GLY A 14 19.10 -6.86 -21.11
CA GLY A 14 18.57 -8.23 -21.00
C GLY A 14 17.23 -8.47 -21.73
N VAL A 15 16.89 -7.68 -22.75
CA VAL A 15 15.64 -7.80 -23.52
C VAL A 15 15.88 -8.20 -24.97
N SER A 16 14.79 -8.43 -25.72
CA SER A 16 14.91 -8.71 -27.16
C SER A 16 15.16 -7.44 -27.96
N ARG A 17 15.86 -7.56 -29.10
CA ARG A 17 15.98 -6.47 -30.10
C ARG A 17 14.64 -5.87 -30.50
N ARG A 18 13.60 -6.72 -30.62
CA ARG A 18 12.24 -6.29 -30.94
C ARG A 18 11.61 -5.45 -29.82
N THR A 19 11.96 -5.74 -28.57
CA THR A 19 11.51 -4.97 -27.40
C THR A 19 12.10 -3.57 -27.43
N VAL A 20 13.40 -3.44 -27.69
CA VAL A 20 14.05 -2.13 -27.84
C VAL A 20 13.44 -1.32 -28.98
N SER A 21 13.23 -1.94 -30.15
CA SER A 21 12.54 -1.28 -31.27
C SER A 21 11.13 -0.81 -30.89
N LYS A 22 10.41 -1.58 -30.08
CA LYS A 22 9.07 -1.18 -29.61
C LYS A 22 9.11 0.01 -28.67
N TYR A 23 10.15 0.15 -27.85
CA TYR A 23 10.33 1.34 -27.02
C TYR A 23 10.53 2.58 -27.90
N GLU A 24 11.34 2.48 -28.96
CA GLU A 24 11.49 3.55 -29.96
C GLU A 24 10.17 3.87 -30.68
N ASP A 25 9.32 2.87 -30.89
CA ASP A 25 7.97 3.02 -31.48
C ASP A 25 6.91 3.56 -30.49
N GLY A 26 7.30 3.90 -29.25
CA GLY A 26 6.42 4.51 -28.24
C GLY A 26 5.75 3.54 -27.27
N MET A 27 6.20 2.28 -27.18
CA MET A 27 5.76 1.35 -26.14
C MET A 27 6.38 1.72 -24.78
N ASN A 28 5.57 1.62 -23.72
CA ASN A 28 6.05 1.80 -22.35
C ASN A 28 7.10 0.73 -21.97
N ALA A 29 8.17 1.15 -21.31
CA ALA A 29 9.13 0.27 -20.65
C ALA A 29 8.76 0.08 -19.16
N SER A 30 9.31 -0.94 -18.51
CA SER A 30 9.26 -1.01 -17.05
C SER A 30 10.13 0.09 -16.43
N VAL A 31 9.86 0.45 -15.17
CA VAL A 31 10.64 1.44 -14.42
C VAL A 31 12.12 1.07 -14.39
N ASP A 32 12.44 -0.21 -14.14
CA ASP A 32 13.83 -0.69 -14.10
C ASP A 32 14.56 -0.48 -15.43
N VAL A 33 13.90 -0.82 -16.55
CA VAL A 33 14.49 -0.65 -17.89
C VAL A 33 14.65 0.82 -18.23
N ALA A 34 13.69 1.67 -17.83
CA ALA A 34 13.80 3.12 -18.03
C ALA A 34 14.98 3.70 -17.24
N ALA A 35 15.15 3.31 -15.97
CA ALA A 35 16.28 3.75 -15.14
C ALA A 35 17.63 3.31 -15.71
N GLU A 36 17.74 2.06 -16.16
CA GLU A 36 18.96 1.55 -16.77
C GLU A 36 19.31 2.30 -18.08
N LEU A 37 18.30 2.63 -18.89
CA LEU A 37 18.47 3.47 -20.07
C LEU A 37 18.98 4.87 -19.72
N GLU A 38 18.45 5.51 -18.68
CA GLU A 38 18.91 6.83 -18.21
C GLU A 38 20.39 6.79 -17.79
N GLU A 39 20.81 5.76 -17.06
CA GLU A 39 22.21 5.57 -16.67
C GLU A 39 23.12 5.35 -17.89
N MET A 40 22.69 4.57 -18.88
CA MET A 40 23.47 4.28 -20.08
C MET A 40 23.68 5.50 -20.97
N PHE A 41 22.68 6.37 -21.06
CA PHE A 41 22.67 7.55 -21.92
C PHE A 41 22.98 8.86 -21.19
N ASP A 42 23.12 8.82 -19.86
CA ASP A 42 23.33 10.00 -19.00
C ASP A 42 22.33 11.12 -19.33
N THR A 43 21.07 10.72 -19.56
CA THR A 43 20.00 11.60 -20.05
C THR A 43 18.68 11.18 -19.39
N PRO A 44 17.88 12.13 -18.86
CA PRO A 44 16.57 11.81 -18.31
C PRO A 44 15.60 11.39 -19.42
N LEU A 45 14.97 10.23 -19.25
CA LEU A 45 14.00 9.62 -20.16
C LEU A 45 12.64 9.41 -19.49
N ALA A 46 12.59 9.33 -18.17
CA ALA A 46 11.36 9.28 -17.38
C ALA A 46 11.02 10.66 -16.82
N SER A 47 9.73 10.92 -16.62
CA SER A 47 9.24 12.10 -15.90
C SER A 47 8.51 11.65 -14.64
N PRO A 48 8.69 12.35 -13.50
CA PRO A 48 7.96 12.02 -12.28
C PRO A 48 6.46 12.13 -12.53
N VAL A 49 5.70 11.15 -12.03
CA VAL A 49 4.25 11.19 -12.07
C VAL A 49 3.78 12.17 -10.98
N SER A 50 3.06 13.20 -11.39
CA SER A 50 2.36 14.07 -10.45
C SER A 50 1.08 13.37 -10.00
N VAL A 51 1.10 12.80 -8.79
CA VAL A 51 -0.03 12.04 -8.23
C VAL A 51 -1.15 12.92 -7.68
N LEU A 52 -0.88 14.21 -7.45
CA LEU A 52 -1.84 15.15 -6.86
C LEU A 52 -2.38 16.16 -7.88
N GLU A 53 -1.71 16.33 -9.02
CA GLU A 53 -2.07 17.29 -10.06
C GLU A 53 -3.00 16.60 -11.07
N GLY A 54 -4.15 17.23 -11.38
CA GLY A 54 -5.17 16.66 -12.25
C GLY A 54 -6.18 15.74 -11.55
N ALA A 55 -6.08 15.51 -10.23
CA ALA A 55 -7.09 14.77 -9.46
C ALA A 55 -8.48 15.44 -9.53
N GLU A 56 -8.53 16.74 -9.79
CA GLU A 56 -9.74 17.53 -9.98
C GLU A 56 -10.37 17.30 -11.37
N GLU A 57 -9.56 17.04 -12.40
CA GLU A 57 -9.99 16.87 -13.80
C GLU A 57 -10.47 15.43 -14.10
N VAL A 58 -10.01 14.44 -13.33
CA VAL A 58 -10.38 13.02 -13.51
C VAL A 58 -11.74 12.68 -12.89
N ARG A 59 -12.29 13.54 -12.01
CA ARG A 59 -13.59 13.32 -11.36
C ARG A 59 -14.78 13.41 -12.29
N ASP A 60 -14.66 14.08 -13.44
CA ASP A 60 -15.81 14.38 -14.30
C ASP A 60 -16.07 13.31 -15.39
N ASP A 61 -15.10 12.46 -15.74
CA ASP A 61 -15.20 11.55 -16.91
C ASP A 61 -15.16 10.05 -16.57
N ILE A 62 -14.96 9.67 -15.31
CA ILE A 62 -15.04 8.28 -14.87
C ILE A 62 -16.29 8.17 -13.99
N GLU A 63 -17.33 7.46 -14.45
CA GLU A 63 -18.40 7.02 -13.58
C GLU A 63 -17.75 6.32 -12.38
N ASP A 64 -17.90 6.91 -11.19
CA ASP A 64 -17.46 6.25 -9.97
C ASP A 64 -18.08 4.84 -9.96
N PRO A 65 -17.27 3.77 -9.90
CA PRO A 65 -17.80 2.44 -9.63
C PRO A 65 -18.81 2.51 -8.49
N ASP A 66 -19.93 1.78 -8.57
CA ASP A 66 -20.91 1.74 -7.49
C ASP A 66 -20.20 1.63 -6.13
N GLU A 67 -20.61 2.46 -5.16
CA GLU A 67 -20.06 2.41 -3.81
C GLU A 67 -20.18 0.95 -3.31
N PRO A 68 -19.07 0.29 -2.94
CA PRO A 68 -19.18 -1.05 -2.37
C PRO A 68 -20.08 -0.99 -1.14
N GLU A 69 -20.97 -1.98 -0.99
CA GLU A 69 -21.79 -2.06 0.22
C GLU A 69 -20.85 -2.12 1.43
N ALA A 70 -21.08 -1.24 2.42
CA ALA A 70 -20.31 -1.23 3.65
C ALA A 70 -20.44 -2.60 4.34
N ASP A 71 -19.33 -3.23 4.67
CA ASP A 71 -19.35 -4.48 5.41
C ASP A 71 -19.88 -4.17 6.82
N PRO A 72 -20.92 -4.85 7.34
CA PRO A 72 -21.36 -4.65 8.71
C PRO A 72 -20.23 -4.82 9.74
N ASP A 73 -19.19 -5.60 9.42
CA ASP A 73 -18.00 -5.73 10.26
C ASP A 73 -17.15 -4.43 10.30
N ASP A 74 -17.20 -3.58 9.27
CA ASP A 74 -16.56 -2.25 9.24
C ASP A 74 -17.09 -1.37 10.37
N ALA A 75 -18.41 -1.36 10.55
CA ALA A 75 -19.08 -0.50 11.52
C ALA A 75 -18.68 -0.85 12.97
N HIS A 76 -18.53 -2.14 13.27
CA HIS A 76 -18.05 -2.59 14.58
C HIS A 76 -16.60 -2.15 14.81
N LEU A 77 -15.74 -2.35 13.81
CA LEU A 77 -14.33 -1.97 13.90
C LEU A 77 -14.14 -0.47 14.11
N ILE A 78 -14.88 0.35 13.36
CA ILE A 78 -14.91 1.81 13.51
C ILE A 78 -15.35 2.18 14.93
N THR A 79 -16.38 1.52 15.46
CA THR A 79 -16.88 1.77 16.81
C THR A 79 -15.82 1.47 17.87
N VAL A 80 -15.10 0.35 17.74
CA VAL A 80 -14.03 -0.01 18.69
C VAL A 80 -12.88 0.99 18.61
N LEU A 81 -12.36 1.30 17.42
CA LEU A 81 -11.27 2.26 17.25
C LEU A 81 -11.64 3.66 17.75
N THR A 82 -12.88 4.10 17.52
CA THR A 82 -13.38 5.38 18.06
C THR A 82 -13.43 5.37 19.58
N ARG A 83 -13.88 4.26 20.20
CA ARG A 83 -13.91 4.12 21.67
C ARG A 83 -12.52 4.15 22.29
N VAL A 84 -11.54 3.55 21.61
CA VAL A 84 -10.12 3.49 22.01
C VAL A 84 -9.46 4.87 21.96
N GLY A 85 -10.06 5.85 21.26
CA GLY A 85 -9.61 7.24 21.23
C GLY A 85 -9.05 7.70 19.88
N PHE A 86 -9.32 6.97 18.80
CA PHE A 86 -8.93 7.40 17.45
C PHE A 86 -10.06 8.18 16.75
N GLU A 87 -9.69 9.19 15.97
CA GLU A 87 -10.49 9.69 14.86
C GLU A 87 -10.35 8.72 13.68
N VAL A 88 -11.46 8.13 13.23
CA VAL A 88 -11.47 7.05 12.23
C VAL A 88 -12.06 7.54 10.91
N HIS A 89 -11.30 7.38 9.82
CA HIS A 89 -11.69 7.73 8.47
C HIS A 89 -11.85 6.44 7.63
N PRO A 90 -13.08 6.01 7.33
CA PRO A 90 -13.31 4.81 6.52
C PRO A 90 -12.91 5.04 5.05
N THR A 91 -12.54 3.96 4.36
CA THR A 91 -12.10 3.98 2.96
C THR A 91 -12.74 2.86 2.15
N MET A 92 -13.25 3.20 0.96
CA MET A 92 -14.03 2.27 0.13
C MET A 92 -13.20 1.50 -0.91
N ARG A 93 -12.11 2.11 -1.42
CA ARG A 93 -11.29 1.56 -2.52
C ARG A 93 -9.80 1.56 -2.17
N ALA A 94 -9.49 1.22 -0.93
CA ALA A 94 -8.14 1.16 -0.42
C ALA A 94 -7.77 -0.28 -0.01
N PRO A 95 -6.48 -0.61 0.10
CA PRO A 95 -6.04 -1.91 0.62
C PRO A 95 -6.34 -2.09 2.12
N PHE A 96 -6.89 -1.07 2.78
CA PHE A 96 -7.37 -1.01 4.17
C PHE A 96 -8.81 -0.49 4.19
N GLU A 97 -9.55 -0.79 5.25
CA GLU A 97 -10.93 -0.36 5.46
C GLU A 97 -11.01 1.00 6.17
N ALA A 98 -9.98 1.36 6.95
CA ALA A 98 -9.92 2.65 7.62
C ALA A 98 -8.49 3.19 7.81
N VAL A 99 -8.39 4.51 7.89
CA VAL A 99 -7.23 5.24 8.40
C VAL A 99 -7.65 5.91 9.71
N SER A 100 -6.87 5.71 10.76
CA SER A 100 -7.20 6.25 12.09
C SER A 100 -6.04 7.08 12.62
N GLU A 101 -6.33 8.20 13.28
CA GLU A 101 -5.34 9.02 13.96
C GLU A 101 -5.74 9.38 15.40
N ASP A 102 -4.77 9.51 16.31
CA ASP A 102 -5.02 9.94 17.68
C ASP A 102 -5.24 11.46 17.77
N GLU A 103 -5.67 11.98 18.93
CA GLU A 103 -6.05 13.40 19.10
C GLU A 103 -4.95 14.39 18.67
N ASP A 104 -3.68 14.03 18.87
CA ASP A 104 -2.53 14.86 18.50
C ASP A 104 -2.02 14.63 17.06
N ALA A 105 -2.66 13.72 16.31
CA ALA A 105 -2.30 13.26 14.97
C ALA A 105 -0.83 12.75 14.85
N GLU A 106 -0.24 12.35 15.97
CA GLU A 106 1.12 11.80 16.04
C GLU A 106 1.13 10.32 15.66
N LYS A 107 0.04 9.62 15.95
CA LYS A 107 -0.09 8.18 15.72
C LYS A 107 -1.13 7.95 14.65
N LYS A 108 -0.71 7.28 13.59
CA LYS A 108 -1.59 6.90 12.48
C LYS A 108 -1.60 5.39 12.32
N VAL A 109 -2.78 4.83 12.09
CA VAL A 109 -3.00 3.40 11.92
C VAL A 109 -3.81 3.15 10.65
N LEU A 110 -3.28 2.32 9.75
CA LEU A 110 -4.03 1.69 8.68
C LEU A 110 -4.66 0.42 9.22
N THR A 111 -5.97 0.30 9.08
CA THR A 111 -6.70 -0.86 9.60
C THR A 111 -7.36 -1.62 8.47
N GLY A 112 -7.02 -2.90 8.37
CA GLY A 112 -7.67 -3.86 7.50
C GLY A 112 -8.49 -4.86 8.32
N HIS A 113 -9.52 -5.48 7.75
CA HIS A 113 -10.11 -6.68 8.34
C HIS A 113 -10.71 -7.63 7.30
N SER A 114 -10.64 -8.92 7.58
CA SER A 114 -11.34 -9.99 6.85
C SER A 114 -11.04 -11.35 7.48
N GLU A 115 -11.67 -12.41 6.99
CA GLU A 115 -11.15 -13.77 7.20
C GLU A 115 -9.68 -13.89 6.74
N PHE A 116 -8.86 -14.61 7.51
CA PHE A 116 -7.45 -14.78 7.17
C PHE A 116 -7.24 -15.80 6.04
N ASN A 117 -7.02 -15.29 4.82
CA ASN A 117 -6.78 -16.07 3.60
C ASN A 117 -5.65 -15.46 2.77
N ARG A 118 -5.35 -16.02 1.59
CA ARG A 118 -4.28 -15.53 0.71
C ARG A 118 -4.50 -14.08 0.22
N THR A 119 -5.75 -13.63 0.15
CA THR A 119 -6.07 -12.23 -0.21
C THR A 119 -5.76 -11.31 0.96
N ALA A 120 -6.16 -11.68 2.18
CA ALA A 120 -5.80 -10.96 3.40
C ALA A 120 -4.28 -10.84 3.55
N GLU A 121 -3.54 -11.93 3.30
CA GLU A 121 -2.08 -11.93 3.35
C GLU A 121 -1.46 -10.92 2.36
N LYS A 122 -1.96 -10.88 1.12
CA LYS A 122 -1.52 -9.90 0.12
C LYS A 122 -1.86 -8.46 0.54
N ARG A 123 -3.06 -8.23 1.08
CA ARG A 123 -3.47 -6.90 1.57
C ARG A 123 -2.58 -6.43 2.70
N ALA A 124 -2.27 -7.30 3.66
CA ALA A 124 -1.37 -7.00 4.77
C ALA A 124 0.04 -6.57 4.29
N ARG A 125 0.58 -7.20 3.24
CA ARG A 125 1.88 -6.77 2.64
C ARG A 125 1.79 -5.40 1.96
N ILE A 126 0.70 -5.14 1.26
CA ILE A 126 0.46 -3.83 0.64
C ILE A 126 0.35 -2.76 1.73
N MET A 127 -0.42 -3.03 2.79
CA MET A 127 -0.55 -2.14 3.94
C MET A 127 0.79 -1.86 4.59
N SER A 128 1.65 -2.88 4.77
CA SER A 128 3.01 -2.70 5.25
C SER A 128 3.80 -1.72 4.38
N SER A 129 3.77 -1.91 3.06
CA SER A 129 4.47 -1.02 2.12
C SER A 129 3.96 0.42 2.21
N VAL A 130 2.64 0.62 2.27
CA VAL A 130 2.03 1.95 2.42
C VAL A 130 2.38 2.54 3.78
N GLY A 131 2.30 1.77 4.84
CA GLY A 131 2.64 2.16 6.21
C GLY A 131 4.09 2.60 6.33
N HIS A 132 5.03 1.85 5.74
CA HIS A 132 6.44 2.20 5.71
C HIS A 132 6.69 3.57 5.04
N VAL A 133 6.06 3.82 3.89
CA VAL A 133 6.22 5.08 3.14
C VAL A 133 5.56 6.25 3.87
N THR A 134 4.35 6.04 4.41
CA THR A 134 3.56 7.08 5.08
C THR A 134 3.92 7.27 6.55
N ARG A 135 4.82 6.43 7.08
CA ARG A 135 5.15 6.33 8.52
C ARG A 135 3.93 6.06 9.38
N THR A 136 3.05 5.20 8.87
CA THR A 136 1.79 4.79 9.49
C THR A 136 1.91 3.35 9.93
N ARG A 137 1.42 3.01 11.12
CA ARG A 137 1.38 1.62 11.59
C ARG A 137 0.28 0.87 10.86
N SER A 138 0.41 -0.44 10.70
CA SER A 138 -0.58 -1.26 10.00
C SER A 138 -1.06 -2.40 10.88
N VAL A 139 -2.37 -2.56 10.99
CA VAL A 139 -3.03 -3.64 11.72
C VAL A 139 -4.08 -4.30 10.84
N TYR A 140 -4.12 -5.63 10.86
CA TYR A 140 -5.09 -6.43 10.11
C TYR A 140 -5.86 -7.31 11.08
N VAL A 141 -7.16 -7.05 11.22
CA VAL A 141 -8.04 -7.76 12.14
C VAL A 141 -8.60 -9.01 11.47
N VAL A 142 -8.51 -10.16 12.15
CA VAL A 142 -8.92 -11.46 11.63
C VAL A 142 -9.70 -12.23 12.69
N ASP A 143 -10.45 -13.27 12.31
CA ASP A 143 -11.09 -14.13 13.32
C ASP A 143 -10.10 -15.04 14.03
N ARG A 144 -9.05 -15.48 13.32
CA ARG A 144 -7.96 -16.29 13.88
C ARG A 144 -6.65 -15.99 13.18
N ALA A 145 -5.63 -15.66 13.97
CA ALA A 145 -4.27 -15.44 13.50
C ALA A 145 -3.47 -16.76 13.56
N ARG A 146 -2.60 -16.99 12.57
CA ARG A 146 -1.66 -18.13 12.57
C ARG A 146 -0.22 -17.70 12.84
N GLN A 147 0.00 -16.39 12.90
CA GLN A 147 1.27 -15.70 13.08
C GLN A 147 0.96 -14.29 13.56
N ASP A 148 1.94 -13.62 14.15
CA ASP A 148 1.72 -12.31 14.79
C ASP A 148 1.73 -11.15 13.80
N SER A 149 2.41 -11.30 12.66
CA SER A 149 2.54 -10.23 11.67
C SER A 149 2.81 -10.73 10.24
N ILE A 150 2.69 -9.82 9.29
CA ILE A 150 3.09 -9.97 7.89
C ILE A 150 3.88 -8.73 7.49
N GLU A 151 5.19 -8.87 7.31
CA GLU A 151 6.06 -7.80 6.77
C GLU A 151 5.91 -6.49 7.58
N GLY A 152 5.68 -6.57 8.90
CA GLY A 152 5.43 -5.40 9.76
C GLY A 152 3.97 -4.94 9.91
N THR A 153 3.01 -5.57 9.23
CA THR A 153 1.58 -5.42 9.54
C THR A 153 1.21 -6.40 10.65
N ALA A 154 0.76 -5.89 11.81
CA ALA A 154 0.31 -6.73 12.93
C ALA A 154 -1.00 -7.45 12.57
N LEU A 155 -1.07 -8.76 12.80
CA LEU A 155 -2.31 -9.52 12.71
C LEU A 155 -2.92 -9.57 14.10
N VAL A 156 -4.19 -9.17 14.27
CA VAL A 156 -4.87 -9.13 15.56
C VAL A 156 -6.21 -9.85 15.48
N GLU A 157 -6.52 -10.69 16.45
CA GLU A 157 -7.82 -11.35 16.46
C GLU A 157 -8.94 -10.39 16.89
N ARG A 158 -10.15 -10.53 16.35
CA ARG A 158 -11.29 -9.65 16.68
C ARG A 158 -11.51 -9.54 18.19
N ASP A 159 -11.47 -10.66 18.90
CA ASP A 159 -11.62 -10.70 20.35
C ASP A 159 -10.54 -9.87 21.05
N GLU A 160 -9.29 -9.87 20.57
CA GLU A 160 -8.21 -9.08 21.18
C GLU A 160 -8.48 -7.58 21.05
N VAL A 161 -8.95 -7.13 19.88
CA VAL A 161 -9.27 -5.71 19.63
C VAL A 161 -10.36 -5.20 20.57
N GLU A 162 -11.35 -6.05 20.89
CA GLU A 162 -12.45 -5.68 21.80
C GLU A 162 -12.03 -5.45 23.26
N HIS A 163 -10.87 -6.01 23.66
CA HIS A 163 -10.34 -5.89 25.02
C HIS A 163 -9.37 -4.73 25.19
N ILE A 164 -9.08 -3.98 24.13
CA ILE A 164 -8.21 -2.80 24.17
C ILE A 164 -8.96 -1.63 24.81
N ASP A 165 -8.37 -1.04 25.83
CA ASP A 165 -8.97 0.07 26.58
C ASP A 165 -8.59 1.43 26.01
N ASP A 166 -7.39 1.58 25.45
CA ASP A 166 -6.87 2.87 24.96
C ASP A 166 -5.88 2.77 23.78
N ALA A 167 -5.63 3.92 23.14
CA ALA A 167 -4.79 4.01 21.95
C ALA A 167 -3.32 3.60 22.20
N GLU A 168 -2.81 3.76 23.41
CA GLU A 168 -1.45 3.35 23.78
C GLU A 168 -1.34 1.83 23.86
N GLU A 169 -2.36 1.15 24.38
CA GLU A 169 -2.44 -0.31 24.38
C GLU A 169 -2.48 -0.88 22.96
N LEU A 170 -3.32 -0.34 22.06
CA LEU A 170 -3.34 -0.76 20.65
C LEU A 170 -1.99 -0.55 19.99
N GLU A 171 -1.37 0.61 20.23
CA GLU A 171 -0.06 0.93 19.69
C GLU A 171 1.01 -0.06 20.14
N ASN A 172 1.06 -0.34 21.44
CA ASN A 172 2.02 -1.27 22.01
C ASN A 172 1.83 -2.67 21.42
N LEU A 173 0.59 -3.13 21.29
CA LEU A 173 0.27 -4.40 20.64
C LEU A 173 0.79 -4.46 19.19
N ILE A 174 0.54 -3.41 18.40
CA ILE A 174 0.98 -3.36 17.00
C ILE A 174 2.51 -3.34 16.94
N ARG A 175 3.16 -2.53 17.76
CA ARG A 175 4.63 -2.41 17.81
C ARG A 175 5.26 -3.75 18.17
N ASP A 176 4.78 -4.38 19.24
CA ASP A 176 5.34 -5.64 19.74
C ASP A 176 5.23 -6.75 18.68
N ARG A 177 4.18 -6.77 17.86
CA ARG A 177 4.03 -7.74 16.75
C ARG A 177 4.84 -7.38 15.50
N ALA A 178 4.99 -6.09 15.21
CA ALA A 178 5.75 -5.62 14.05
C ALA A 178 7.27 -5.74 14.26
N GLU A 179 7.75 -5.69 15.49
CA GLU A 179 9.18 -5.79 15.83
C GLU A 179 9.71 -7.23 15.97
N LEU A 180 8.83 -8.24 15.94
CA LEU A 180 9.19 -9.66 16.10
C LEU A 180 9.77 -10.34 14.84
N GLU A 181 10.08 -9.59 13.77
CA GLU A 181 10.79 -10.13 12.61
C GLU A 181 12.27 -10.40 12.94
N VAL A 182 12.58 -11.63 13.35
CA VAL A 182 13.95 -12.18 13.52
C VAL A 182 14.24 -13.24 12.46
#